data_AF-A0A392UWM7-F1
#
_entry.id   AF-A0A392UWM7-F1
#
_cell.length_a   1.000
_cell.length_b   1.000
_cell.length_c   1.000
_cell.angle_alpha   90.00
_cell.angle_beta   90.00
_cell.angle_gamma   90.00
#
_symmetry.space_group_name_H-M   'P 1'
#
loop_
_entity.id
_entity.type
_entity.pdbx_description
1 polymer ?
#
loop_
_entity_poly.entity_id
_entity_poly.type
_entity_poly.pdbx_seq_one_letter_code
_entity_poly.pdbx_strand_id
1 'polypeptide(L)' 'EAKLAEVTQERDTLLATVQGLKDRVRALEDKLKETEGRGVEEVITAEERAVDRASVYAGLSRAMLVSKIFELNDT' A
#
# COMPACT_ATOMS: atom_id res chain seq x y z
N GLU A 1 -32.87 -33.57 19.35
CA GLU A 1 -32.81 -33.33 17.89
C GLU A 1 -32.83 -31.83 17.55
N ALA A 2 -33.81 -31.03 18.00
CA ALA A 2 -33.90 -29.59 17.69
C ALA A 2 -32.62 -28.76 17.96
N LYS A 3 -32.00 -28.91 19.14
CA LYS A 3 -30.73 -28.23 19.49
C LYS A 3 -29.57 -28.58 18.55
N LEU A 4 -29.57 -29.80 18.00
CA LEU A 4 -28.51 -30.24 17.10
C LEU A 4 -28.66 -29.56 15.73
N ALA A 5 -29.91 -29.39 15.27
CA ALA A 5 -30.23 -28.69 14.03
C ALA A 5 -29.89 -27.19 14.11
N GLU A 6 -30.20 -26.56 15.24
CA GLU A 6 -29.87 -25.15 15.52
C GLU A 6 -28.36 -24.89 15.47
N VAL A 7 -27.58 -25.68 16.23
CA VAL A 7 -26.11 -25.56 16.22
C VAL A 7 -25.51 -25.83 14.85
N THR A 8 -26.09 -26.76 14.09
CA THR A 8 -25.66 -27.05 12.71
C THR A 8 -25.86 -25.83 11.81
N GLN A 9 -27.02 -25.19 11.89
CA GLN A 9 -27.36 -24.00 11.10
C GLN A 9 -26.49 -22.80 11.48
N GLU A 10 -26.24 -22.57 12.76
CA GLU A 10 -25.34 -21.51 13.23
C GLU A 10 -23.92 -21.72 12.69
N ARG A 11 -23.42 -22.95 12.78
CA ARG A 11 -22.10 -23.33 12.27
C ARG A 11 -22.00 -23.11 10.77
N ASP A 12 -23.03 -23.48 10.00
CA ASP A 12 -23.02 -23.29 8.54
C ASP A 12 -23.05 -21.81 8.16
N THR A 13 -23.81 -21.00 8.90
CA THR A 13 -23.85 -19.54 8.73
C THR A 13 -22.49 -18.89 9.03
N LEU A 14 -21.84 -19.33 10.11
CA LEU A 14 -20.50 -18.87 10.48
C LEU A 14 -19.45 -19.29 9.45
N LEU A 15 -19.52 -20.51 8.92
CA LEU A 15 -18.61 -20.97 7.87
C LEU A 15 -18.74 -20.12 6.60
N ALA A 16 -19.96 -19.80 6.17
CA ALA A 16 -20.19 -18.93 5.03
C ALA A 16 -19.60 -17.52 5.26
N THR A 17 -19.78 -16.98 6.47
CA THR A 17 -19.23 -15.67 6.85
C THR A 17 -17.70 -15.68 6.83
N VAL A 18 -17.07 -16.71 7.42
CA VAL A 18 -15.62 -16.87 7.43
C VAL A 18 -15.07 -16.99 6.02
N GLN A 19 -15.75 -17.72 5.13
CA GLN A 19 -15.33 -17.83 3.73
C GLN A 19 -15.38 -16.48 3.02
N GLY A 20 -16.48 -15.74 3.17
CA GLY A 20 -16.60 -14.40 2.59
C GLY A 20 -15.56 -13.41 3.13
N LEU A 21 -15.18 -13.51 4.41
CA LEU A 21 -14.10 -12.71 4.98
C LEU A 21 -12.73 -13.09 4.41
N LYS A 22 -12.44 -14.39 4.25
CA LYS A 22 -11.19 -14.85 3.63
C LYS A 22 -11.04 -14.33 2.21
N ASP A 23 -12.12 -14.35 1.43
CA ASP A 23 -12.11 -13.86 0.05
C ASP A 23 -11.87 -12.35 0.00
N ARG A 24 -12.48 -11.58 0.92
CA ARG A 24 -12.25 -10.13 1.05
C ARG A 24 -10.82 -9.80 1.47
N VAL A 25 -10.26 -10.54 2.43
CA VAL A 25 -8.87 -10.36 2.87
C VAL A 25 -7.93 -10.58 1.69
N ARG A 26 -8.10 -11.68 0.94
CA ARG A 26 -7.29 -11.97 -0.24
C ARG A 26 -7.36 -10.85 -1.28
N ALA A 27 -8.57 -10.36 -1.58
CA ALA A 27 -8.75 -9.25 -2.52
C ALA A 27 -8.07 -7.94 -2.04
N LEU A 28 -8.04 -7.70 -0.73
CA LEU A 28 -7.34 -6.54 -0.16
C LEU A 28 -5.82 -6.72 -0.22
N GLU A 29 -5.30 -7.91 0.04
CA GLU A 29 -3.87 -8.23 -0.08
C GLU A 29 -3.39 -8.06 -1.53
N ASP A 30 -4.18 -8.50 -2.51
CA ASP A 30 -3.85 -8.33 -3.93
C ASP A 30 -3.82 -6.85 -4.34
N LYS A 31 -4.78 -6.05 -3.86
CA LYS A 31 -4.78 -4.58 -4.07
C LYS A 31 -3.59 -3.91 -3.41
N LEU A 32 -3.23 -4.33 -2.20
CA LEU A 32 -2.07 -3.76 -1.50
C LEU A 32 -0.80 -3.99 -2.31
N LYS A 33 -0.57 -5.21 -2.80
CA LYS A 33 0.57 -5.53 -3.67
C LYS A 33 0.58 -4.71 -4.97
N GLU A 34 -0.58 -4.52 -5.58
CA GLU A 34 -0.73 -3.66 -6.78
C GLU A 34 -0.31 -2.21 -6.49
N THR A 35 -0.68 -1.67 -5.31
CA THR A 35 -0.32 -0.32 -4.91
C THR A 35 1.13 -0.17 -4.43
N GLU A 36 1.69 -1.17 -3.75
CA GLU A 36 3.10 -1.18 -3.34
C GLU A 36 4.05 -1.13 -4.55
N GLY A 37 3.69 -1.78 -5.66
CA GLY A 37 4.45 -1.71 -6.91
C GLY A 37 4.40 -0.35 -7.61
N ARG A 38 3.41 0.50 -7.30
CA ARG A 38 3.26 1.86 -7.87
C ARG A 38 3.85 2.96 -6.99
N GLY A 39 4.02 2.73 -5.69
CA GLY A 39 4.18 3.81 -4.71
C GLY A 39 5.55 4.48 -4.61
N VAL A 40 6.63 3.94 -5.19
CA VAL A 40 7.99 4.46 -4.95
C VAL A 40 8.69 4.92 -6.23
N GLU A 41 8.58 4.18 -7.33
CA GLU A 41 9.23 4.56 -8.60
C GLU A 41 8.38 5.50 -9.46
N GLU A 42 7.07 5.54 -9.25
CA GLU A 42 6.10 6.35 -10.01
C GLU A 42 5.94 7.77 -9.46
N VAL A 43 6.47 8.05 -8.26
CA VAL A 43 6.41 9.39 -7.65
C VAL A 43 7.40 10.35 -8.31
N ILE A 44 8.55 9.84 -8.79
CA ILE A 44 9.56 10.67 -9.47
C ILE A 44 9.18 10.79 -10.94
N THR A 45 8.62 11.95 -11.27
CA THR A 45 8.20 12.33 -12.61
C THR A 45 9.36 12.31 -13.61
N ALA A 46 9.07 12.22 -14.91
CA ALA A 46 10.09 12.25 -15.95
C ALA A 46 10.88 13.57 -15.91
N GLU A 47 10.21 14.66 -15.56
CA GLU A 47 10.76 16.00 -15.36
C GLU A 47 11.77 16.01 -14.20
N GLU A 48 11.43 15.41 -13.07
CA GLU A 48 12.36 15.30 -11.92
C GLU A 48 13.59 14.44 -12.27
N ARG A 49 13.41 13.33 -13.01
CA ARG A 49 14.53 12.51 -13.51
C ARG A 49 15.43 13.27 -14.48
N ALA A 50 14.86 14.15 -15.30
CA ALA A 50 15.61 14.95 -16.27
C ALA A 50 16.47 16.02 -15.58
N VAL A 51 15.98 16.59 -14.48
CA VAL A 51 16.71 17.58 -13.66
C VAL A 51 17.75 16.89 -12.78
N ASP A 52 17.43 15.74 -12.20
CA ASP A 52 18.33 14.94 -11.35
C ASP A 52 18.85 13.69 -12.08
N ARG A 53 19.60 13.90 -13.17
CA ARG A 53 20.15 12.79 -13.98
C ARG A 53 21.07 11.84 -13.22
N ALA A 54 21.74 12.34 -12.18
CA ALA A 54 22.62 11.56 -11.32
C ALA A 54 21.88 10.88 -10.16
N SER A 55 20.56 11.08 -10.05
CA SER A 55 19.70 10.53 -8.99
C SER A 55 20.18 10.90 -7.57
N VAL A 56 20.78 12.08 -7.43
CA VAL A 56 21.34 12.59 -6.16
C VAL A 56 20.24 12.86 -5.13
N TYR A 57 19.06 13.27 -5.60
CA TYR A 57 17.92 13.69 -4.79
C TYR A 57 16.86 12.60 -4.63
N ALA A 58 16.84 11.59 -5.51
CA ALA A 58 15.84 10.52 -5.51
C ALA A 58 15.74 9.72 -4.19
N GLY A 59 16.84 9.59 -3.45
CA GLY A 59 16.88 8.89 -2.16
C GLY A 59 16.76 9.78 -0.93
N LEU A 60 16.65 11.10 -1.09
CA LEU A 60 16.65 12.03 0.03
C LEU A 60 15.27 12.14 0.68
N SER A 61 15.26 12.22 2.01
CA SER A 61 14.04 12.60 2.72
C SER A 61 13.63 14.03 2.37
N ARG A 62 12.33 14.32 2.51
CA ARG A 62 11.79 15.67 2.27
C ARG A 62 12.51 16.75 3.09
N ALA A 63 12.92 16.44 4.33
CA ALA A 63 13.66 17.37 5.17
C ALA A 63 15.04 17.70 4.58
N MET A 64 15.77 16.70 4.07
CA MET A 64 17.08 16.89 3.45
C MET A 64 16.99 17.70 2.15
N LEU A 65 15.97 17.46 1.32
CA LEU A 65 15.73 18.26 0.12
C LEU A 65 15.50 19.73 0.46
N VAL A 66 14.68 20.01 1.48
CA VAL A 66 14.43 21.38 1.95
C VAL A 66 15.71 22.03 2.45
N SER A 67 16.51 21.34 3.28
CA SER A 67 17.81 21.87 3.71
C SER A 67 18.71 22.19 2.52
N LYS A 68 18.75 21.33 1.50
CA LYS A 68 19.60 21.55 0.32
C LYS A 68 19.16 22.76 -0.52
N ILE A 69 17.86 23.00 -0.62
CA ILE A 69 17.32 24.19 -1.30
C ILE A 69 17.78 25.46 -0.58
N PHE A 70 17.74 25.49 0.75
CA PHE A 70 18.24 26.63 1.51
C PHE A 70 19.75 26.84 1.32
N GLU A 71 20.55 25.78 1.39
CA GLU A 71 22.00 25.87 1.11
C GLU A 71 22.29 26.49 -0.27
N LEU A 72 21.57 26.04 -1.31
CA LEU A 72 21.78 26.53 -2.67
C LEU A 72 21.27 27.97 -2.87
N ASN A 73 20.23 28.39 -2.15
CA ASN A 73 19.69 29.75 -2.24
C ASN A 73 20.56 30.79 -1.52
N ASP A 74 21.38 30.36 -0.55
CA ASP A 74 22.32 31.21 0.19
C ASP A 74 23.68 31.35 -0.52
N THR A 75 23.85 30.72 -1.70
CA THR A 75 25.09 30.72 -2.51
C THR A 75 24.92 31.53 -3.78
#